data_AF-A0A7W1W8X7-F1
#
_entry.id   AF-A0A7W1W8X7-F1
#
_cell.length_a   1.000
_cell.length_b   1.000
_cell.length_c   1.000
_cell.angle_alpha   90.00
_cell.angle_beta   90.00
_cell.angle_gamma   90.00
#
_symmetry.space_group_name_H-M   'P 1'
#
loop_
_entity.id
_entity.type
_entity.pdbx_description
1 polymer ?
#
loop_
_entity_poly.entity_id
_entity_poly.type
_entity_poly.pdbx_seq_one_letter_code
_entity_poly.pdbx_strand_id
1 'polypeptide(L)'
;VKILLSAPEDSDLSVFYLQNSRSDEANKLELFMIASTWADIVRDKKFKNRYTKYHQGDWHYADTFWRDANGKVEILNNFQEPKGKAVEQLFAFDKMLRDSNASDADKAIALAWVLHLGGDIHQPLHTSARVTELEPKGDQGGNTFELTPKDAPRENHVNLHWFWDSIVGRNVPRKNDACDSEYLPAIAKAITEKYPFAKMQSRLKLGKFDEWQQEGFKIASTKLFPSSLKRNEMPSDDYKKQAFEIAQEQIALAGYRMGEMLNQIFNNQELTREDFDKNKNKYEEQAKAIGDKIGQDEYDSWLWYKTRAALASTNDLRDSTINVDVENSVVTIKGTVTTKAQKEKAIEIAKKIDGVKQVKDLLKIQPNNSLNDKK
;
A
#
# COMPACT_ATOMS: atom_id res chain seq x y z
N VAL A 1 -4.09 12.67 10.12
CA VAL A 1 -5.32 13.23 10.74
C VAL A 1 -5.51 14.71 10.43
N LYS A 2 -4.60 15.63 10.80
CA LYS A 2 -4.75 17.07 10.51
C LYS A 2 -5.17 17.34 9.06
N ILE A 3 -4.45 16.75 8.10
CA ILE A 3 -4.78 16.86 6.66
C ILE A 3 -6.18 16.32 6.37
N LEU A 4 -6.56 15.13 6.87
CA LEU A 4 -7.90 14.56 6.68
C LEU A 4 -9.02 15.47 7.23
N LEU A 5 -8.77 16.20 8.32
CA LEU A 5 -9.74 17.16 8.88
C LEU A 5 -9.87 18.43 8.02
N SER A 6 -8.93 18.69 7.12
CA SER A 6 -9.02 19.77 6.13
C SER A 6 -9.82 19.39 4.88
N ALA A 7 -10.39 18.18 4.83
CA ALA A 7 -11.21 17.77 3.71
C ALA A 7 -12.37 18.74 3.46
N PRO A 8 -12.71 19.03 2.19
CA PRO A 8 -13.88 19.85 1.85
C PRO A 8 -15.16 19.33 2.52
N GLU A 9 -16.02 20.22 2.99
CA GLU A 9 -17.27 19.85 3.66
C GLU A 9 -18.16 18.95 2.78
N ASP A 10 -18.21 19.22 1.48
CA ASP A 10 -18.99 18.43 0.51
C ASP A 10 -18.46 17.01 0.26
N SER A 11 -17.30 16.65 0.83
CA SER A 11 -16.77 15.28 0.85
C SER A 11 -17.33 14.43 1.99
N ASP A 12 -17.89 15.07 3.03
CA ASP A 12 -18.28 14.47 4.32
C ASP A 12 -17.14 13.72 5.07
N LEU A 13 -15.89 13.77 4.59
CA LEU A 13 -14.79 12.98 5.15
C LEU A 13 -14.44 13.39 6.58
N SER A 14 -14.37 14.70 6.84
CA SER A 14 -14.05 15.24 8.17
C SER A 14 -15.20 15.05 9.18
N VAL A 15 -16.44 14.88 8.70
CA VAL A 15 -17.64 14.64 9.54
C VAL A 15 -17.53 13.31 10.30
N PHE A 16 -16.76 12.35 9.78
CA PHE A 16 -16.50 11.08 10.45
C PHE A 16 -15.56 11.20 11.66
N TYR A 17 -14.99 12.38 11.93
CA TYR A 17 -14.29 12.64 13.19
C TYR A 17 -15.31 12.91 14.31
N LEU A 18 -15.75 11.84 14.97
CA LEU A 18 -16.72 11.94 16.04
C LEU A 18 -16.09 12.53 17.29
N GLN A 19 -16.53 13.72 17.71
CA GLN A 19 -16.24 14.25 19.06
C GLN A 19 -17.24 13.61 20.05
N ASN A 20 -16.95 12.39 20.48
CA ASN A 20 -17.75 11.64 21.44
C ASN A 20 -16.97 11.43 22.76
N SER A 21 -17.48 10.59 23.66
CA SER A 21 -16.87 10.28 24.96
C SER A 21 -15.57 9.46 24.88
N ARG A 22 -15.09 9.07 23.69
CA ARG A 22 -13.85 8.32 23.50
C ARG A 22 -12.63 9.22 23.56
N SER A 23 -11.46 8.61 23.73
CA SER A 23 -10.19 9.36 23.71
C SER A 23 -9.91 9.93 22.32
N ASP A 24 -9.13 11.02 22.28
CA ASP A 24 -8.72 11.67 21.04
C ASP A 24 -7.93 10.70 20.14
N GLU A 25 -7.10 9.82 20.72
CA GLU A 25 -6.39 8.76 19.99
C GLU A 25 -7.33 7.76 19.31
N ALA A 26 -8.43 7.38 19.98
CA ALA A 26 -9.42 6.47 19.41
C ALA A 26 -10.15 7.13 18.23
N ASN A 27 -10.56 8.39 18.38
CA ASN A 27 -11.23 9.16 17.32
C ASN A 27 -10.31 9.38 16.10
N LYS A 28 -9.01 9.61 16.34
CA LYS A 28 -7.99 9.69 15.28
C LYS A 28 -7.83 8.37 14.52
N LEU A 29 -7.79 7.25 15.23
CA LEU A 29 -7.69 5.93 14.62
C LEU A 29 -8.93 5.61 13.79
N GLU A 30 -10.12 5.92 14.30
CA GLU A 30 -11.40 5.74 13.59
C GLU A 30 -11.47 6.55 12.31
N LEU A 31 -11.14 7.84 12.36
CA LEU A 31 -11.09 8.65 11.14
C LEU A 31 -10.10 8.07 10.12
N PHE A 32 -8.95 7.56 10.56
CA PHE A 32 -7.98 6.95 9.65
C PHE A 32 -8.54 5.67 8.99
N MET A 33 -9.25 4.83 9.74
CA MET A 33 -9.91 3.63 9.19
C MET A 33 -11.11 3.96 8.29
N ILE A 34 -11.89 4.99 8.62
CA ILE A 34 -13.01 5.43 7.77
C ILE A 34 -12.47 6.06 6.48
N ALA A 35 -11.37 6.84 6.56
CA ALA A 35 -10.74 7.41 5.37
C ALA A 35 -10.30 6.32 4.37
N SER A 36 -9.88 5.14 4.84
CA SER A 36 -9.52 4.03 3.94
C SER A 36 -10.72 3.33 3.29
N THR A 37 -11.96 3.62 3.71
CA THR A 37 -13.20 3.11 3.09
C THR A 37 -14.03 4.22 2.43
N TRP A 38 -13.63 5.49 2.57
CA TRP A 38 -14.36 6.65 2.09
C TRP A 38 -14.67 6.60 0.58
N ALA A 39 -13.75 6.11 -0.24
CA ALA A 39 -13.95 5.98 -1.68
C ALA A 39 -15.14 5.06 -2.06
N ASP A 40 -15.50 4.11 -1.19
CA ASP A 40 -16.72 3.32 -1.34
C ASP A 40 -17.94 4.01 -0.72
N ILE A 41 -17.77 4.74 0.40
CA ILE A 41 -18.85 5.51 1.03
C ILE A 41 -19.42 6.57 0.07
N VAL A 42 -18.58 7.19 -0.76
CA VAL A 42 -19.02 8.19 -1.74
C VAL A 42 -19.85 7.61 -2.88
N ARG A 43 -19.96 6.28 -3.00
CA ARG A 43 -20.86 5.61 -3.97
C ARG A 43 -22.35 5.77 -3.63
N ASP A 44 -22.69 6.17 -2.39
CA ASP A 44 -24.09 6.35 -1.98
C ASP A 44 -24.75 7.54 -2.70
N LYS A 45 -25.62 7.21 -3.65
CA LYS A 45 -26.38 8.16 -4.47
C LYS A 45 -27.34 9.06 -3.68
N LYS A 46 -27.63 8.74 -2.40
CA LYS A 46 -28.42 9.62 -1.53
C LYS A 46 -27.72 10.95 -1.27
N PHE A 47 -26.37 10.98 -1.29
CA PHE A 47 -25.56 12.17 -1.10
C PHE A 47 -25.09 12.74 -2.44
N LYS A 48 -26.00 13.36 -3.19
CA LYS A 48 -25.80 13.74 -4.61
C LYS A 48 -24.51 14.55 -4.87
N ASN A 49 -24.19 15.54 -4.03
CA ASN A 49 -22.99 16.37 -4.21
C ASN A 49 -21.72 15.54 -4.04
N ARG A 50 -21.65 14.76 -2.95
CA ARG A 50 -20.55 13.85 -2.66
C ARG A 50 -20.38 12.81 -3.77
N TYR A 51 -21.47 12.16 -4.17
CA TYR A 51 -21.48 11.18 -5.26
C TYR A 51 -20.97 11.77 -6.58
N THR A 52 -21.57 12.88 -7.02
CA THR A 52 -21.25 13.45 -8.35
C THR A 52 -19.81 13.94 -8.44
N LYS A 53 -19.26 14.45 -7.33
CA LYS A 53 -17.92 15.04 -7.31
C LYS A 53 -16.81 14.02 -7.05
N TYR A 54 -17.04 13.06 -6.16
CA TYR A 54 -15.97 12.21 -5.64
C TYR A 54 -16.07 10.75 -6.06
N HIS A 55 -17.21 10.24 -6.52
CA HIS A 55 -17.30 8.84 -6.95
C HIS A 55 -16.56 8.60 -8.27
N GLN A 56 -15.66 7.61 -8.28
CA GLN A 56 -14.90 7.20 -9.45
C GLN A 56 -14.82 5.68 -9.56
N GLY A 57 -15.82 5.05 -10.18
CA GLY A 57 -15.95 3.59 -10.20
C GLY A 57 -14.79 2.86 -10.90
N ASP A 58 -14.20 3.46 -11.94
CA ASP A 58 -13.09 2.87 -12.69
C ASP A 58 -11.72 3.04 -12.01
N TRP A 59 -11.65 3.70 -10.85
CA TRP A 59 -10.40 3.90 -10.12
C TRP A 59 -10.05 2.73 -9.19
N HIS A 60 -11.01 1.87 -8.84
CA HIS A 60 -10.83 0.82 -7.82
C HIS A 60 -10.09 -0.42 -8.31
N TYR A 61 -9.71 -0.49 -9.59
CA TYR A 61 -9.03 -1.66 -10.15
C TYR A 61 -7.99 -1.26 -11.20
N ALA A 62 -7.08 -2.18 -11.48
CA ALA A 62 -6.02 -2.08 -12.46
C ALA A 62 -5.80 -3.46 -13.11
N ASP A 63 -6.69 -3.85 -14.01
CA ASP A 63 -6.76 -5.18 -14.60
C ASP A 63 -5.64 -5.45 -15.61
N THR A 64 -4.96 -6.57 -15.40
CA THR A 64 -4.25 -7.28 -16.46
C THR A 64 -5.19 -8.32 -17.06
N PHE A 65 -5.52 -8.18 -18.35
CA PHE A 65 -6.31 -9.16 -19.08
C PHE A 65 -5.46 -10.38 -19.45
N TRP A 66 -5.97 -11.57 -19.20
CA TRP A 66 -5.24 -12.82 -19.43
C TRP A 66 -6.17 -13.99 -19.74
N ARG A 67 -5.63 -15.07 -20.29
CA ARG A 67 -6.33 -16.36 -20.43
C ARG A 67 -5.43 -17.51 -19.97
N ASP A 68 -6.07 -18.60 -19.57
CA ASP A 68 -5.39 -19.88 -19.39
C ASP A 68 -5.27 -20.56 -20.77
N ALA A 69 -4.03 -20.83 -21.18
CA ALA A 69 -3.70 -21.57 -22.38
C ALA A 69 -3.07 -22.93 -22.00
N ASN A 70 -3.90 -23.85 -21.52
CA ASN A 70 -3.53 -25.20 -21.08
C ASN A 70 -2.55 -25.19 -19.88
N GLY A 71 -2.93 -24.50 -18.81
CA GLY A 71 -2.15 -24.36 -17.59
C GLY A 71 -1.04 -23.31 -17.65
N LYS A 72 -0.98 -22.54 -18.74
CA LYS A 72 -0.06 -21.42 -18.90
C LYS A 72 -0.83 -20.10 -18.96
N VAL A 73 -0.39 -19.13 -18.15
CA VAL A 73 -0.92 -17.77 -18.18
C VAL A 73 -0.45 -17.06 -19.46
N GLU A 74 -1.39 -16.61 -20.28
CA GLU A 74 -1.15 -15.77 -21.46
C GLU A 74 -1.75 -14.38 -21.26
N ILE A 75 -0.90 -13.34 -21.30
CA ILE A 75 -1.33 -11.95 -21.15
C ILE A 75 -1.83 -11.39 -22.49
N LEU A 76 -2.97 -10.70 -22.45
CA LEU A 76 -3.64 -10.11 -23.61
C LEU A 76 -3.33 -8.62 -23.71
N ASN A 77 -2.18 -8.28 -24.29
CA ASN A 77 -1.65 -6.90 -24.26
C ASN A 77 -2.53 -5.85 -24.98
N ASN A 78 -3.20 -6.23 -26.08
CA ASN A 78 -3.99 -5.32 -26.94
C ASN A 78 -5.51 -5.49 -26.75
N PHE A 79 -5.93 -5.93 -25.58
CA PHE A 79 -7.34 -6.13 -25.26
C PHE A 79 -8.08 -4.78 -25.15
N GLN A 80 -9.24 -4.67 -25.79
CA GLN A 80 -9.97 -3.39 -25.98
C GLN A 80 -10.92 -3.02 -24.84
N GLU A 81 -10.81 -3.70 -23.70
CA GLU A 81 -11.62 -3.40 -22.51
C GLU A 81 -10.85 -2.48 -21.54
N PRO A 82 -11.55 -1.59 -20.80
CA PRO A 82 -10.91 -0.72 -19.82
C PRO A 82 -10.15 -1.54 -18.77
N LYS A 83 -8.91 -1.14 -18.48
CA LYS A 83 -8.06 -1.77 -17.46
C LYS A 83 -8.25 -1.16 -16.07
N GLY A 84 -9.15 -0.18 -15.91
CA GLY A 84 -9.22 0.63 -14.69
C GLY A 84 -8.01 1.56 -14.53
N LYS A 85 -8.06 2.41 -13.51
CA LYS A 85 -7.13 3.53 -13.31
C LYS A 85 -6.39 3.51 -11.97
N ALA A 86 -6.53 2.47 -11.15
CA ALA A 86 -6.00 2.46 -9.78
C ALA A 86 -4.52 2.84 -9.71
N VAL A 87 -3.67 2.23 -10.55
CA VAL A 87 -2.23 2.49 -10.58
C VAL A 87 -1.92 3.92 -11.04
N GLU A 88 -2.59 4.40 -12.10
CA GLU A 88 -2.42 5.78 -12.59
C GLU A 88 -2.77 6.80 -11.50
N GLN A 89 -3.89 6.59 -10.81
CA GLN A 89 -4.37 7.46 -9.75
C GLN A 89 -3.48 7.41 -8.51
N LEU A 90 -2.95 6.24 -8.13
CA LEU A 90 -1.97 6.11 -7.06
C LEU A 90 -0.70 6.95 -7.34
N PHE A 91 -0.17 6.93 -8.56
CA PHE A 91 0.94 7.81 -8.95
C PHE A 91 0.56 9.29 -8.88
N ALA A 92 -0.63 9.66 -9.36
CA ALA A 92 -1.10 11.04 -9.32
C ALA A 92 -1.27 11.56 -7.89
N PHE A 93 -1.84 10.74 -6.99
CA PHE A 93 -2.04 11.10 -5.60
C PHE A 93 -0.75 11.09 -4.78
N ASP A 94 0.18 10.14 -4.97
CA ASP A 94 1.52 10.22 -4.34
C ASP A 94 2.21 11.54 -4.70
N LYS A 95 2.13 11.95 -5.97
CA LYS A 95 2.65 13.25 -6.41
C LYS A 95 1.96 14.41 -5.70
N MET A 96 0.64 14.42 -5.62
CA MET A 96 -0.14 15.48 -4.96
C MET A 96 0.17 15.58 -3.46
N LEU A 97 0.26 14.45 -2.76
CA LEU A 97 0.56 14.41 -1.34
C LEU A 97 1.94 14.99 -1.01
N ARG A 98 2.89 14.85 -1.95
CA ARG A 98 4.26 15.36 -1.82
C ARG A 98 4.46 16.78 -2.33
N ASP A 99 3.48 17.35 -3.04
CA ASP A 99 3.56 18.71 -3.55
C ASP A 99 3.40 19.73 -2.41
N SER A 100 4.41 20.57 -2.18
CA SER A 100 4.35 21.62 -1.15
C SER A 100 3.33 22.72 -1.48
N ASN A 101 2.93 22.85 -2.75
CA ASN A 101 1.95 23.84 -3.19
C ASN A 101 0.51 23.32 -3.17
N ALA A 102 0.30 22.02 -3.05
CA ALA A 102 -1.03 21.44 -2.94
C ALA A 102 -1.67 21.78 -1.58
N SER A 103 -2.95 22.15 -1.61
CA SER A 103 -3.69 22.52 -0.39
C SER A 103 -3.91 21.30 0.52
N ASP A 104 -4.05 21.53 1.83
CA ASP A 104 -4.38 20.44 2.76
C ASP A 104 -5.74 19.79 2.41
N ALA A 105 -6.67 20.55 1.81
CA ALA A 105 -7.96 20.03 1.35
C ALA A 105 -7.82 19.06 0.17
N ASP A 106 -7.01 19.37 -0.83
CA ASP A 106 -6.73 18.47 -1.95
C ASP A 106 -5.97 17.23 -1.46
N LYS A 107 -4.98 17.43 -0.57
CA LYS A 107 -4.25 16.35 0.06
C LYS A 107 -5.13 15.44 0.90
N ALA A 108 -6.19 15.96 1.51
CA ALA A 108 -7.15 15.14 2.27
C ALA A 108 -7.85 14.12 1.38
N ILE A 109 -8.34 14.56 0.22
CA ILE A 109 -9.01 13.70 -0.75
C ILE A 109 -8.01 12.71 -1.36
N ALA A 110 -6.82 13.18 -1.75
CA ALA A 110 -5.76 12.31 -2.25
C ALA A 110 -5.35 11.24 -1.22
N LEU A 111 -5.26 11.60 0.06
CA LEU A 111 -4.92 10.67 1.13
C LEU A 111 -5.99 9.59 1.31
N ALA A 112 -7.27 9.95 1.32
CA ALA A 112 -8.35 8.98 1.40
C ALA A 112 -8.33 8.00 0.21
N TRP A 113 -8.13 8.50 -1.01
CA TRP A 113 -7.97 7.66 -2.19
C TRP A 113 -6.73 6.76 -2.12
N VAL A 114 -5.58 7.27 -1.70
CA VAL A 114 -4.34 6.46 -1.57
C VAL A 114 -4.52 5.32 -0.57
N LEU A 115 -5.16 5.59 0.57
CA LEU A 115 -5.44 4.56 1.57
C LEU A 115 -6.35 3.46 1.02
N HIS A 116 -7.36 3.84 0.23
CA HIS A 116 -8.31 2.91 -0.35
C HIS A 116 -7.69 2.10 -1.51
N LEU A 117 -7.16 2.79 -2.53
CA LEU A 117 -6.57 2.15 -3.71
C LEU A 117 -5.34 1.31 -3.36
N GLY A 118 -4.58 1.72 -2.34
CA GLY A 118 -3.49 0.93 -1.78
C GLY A 118 -3.99 -0.42 -1.25
N GLY A 119 -5.18 -0.48 -0.65
CA GLY A 119 -5.84 -1.74 -0.30
C GLY A 119 -6.32 -2.51 -1.53
N ASP A 120 -7.04 -1.84 -2.43
CA ASP A 120 -7.63 -2.45 -3.63
C ASP A 120 -6.60 -3.19 -4.46
N ILE A 121 -5.46 -2.58 -4.81
CA ILE A 121 -4.47 -3.23 -5.68
C ILE A 121 -3.70 -4.38 -5.00
N HIS A 122 -3.91 -4.60 -3.69
CA HIS A 122 -3.42 -5.79 -2.98
C HIS A 122 -4.49 -6.90 -2.89
N GLN A 123 -5.74 -6.61 -3.23
CA GLN A 123 -6.77 -7.63 -3.46
C GLN A 123 -6.53 -8.20 -4.88
N PRO A 124 -6.09 -9.47 -5.03
CA PRO A 124 -5.65 -9.99 -6.33
C PRO A 124 -6.66 -9.84 -7.47
N LEU A 125 -7.96 -9.93 -7.20
CA LEU A 125 -9.01 -9.79 -8.21
C LEU A 125 -9.27 -8.35 -8.66
N HIS A 126 -8.76 -7.33 -7.98
CA HIS A 126 -8.75 -5.94 -8.48
C HIS A 126 -7.61 -5.68 -9.48
N THR A 127 -6.80 -6.69 -9.76
CA THR A 127 -5.61 -6.57 -10.64
C THR A 127 -5.67 -7.50 -11.85
N SER A 128 -6.80 -8.19 -12.05
CA SER A 128 -6.92 -9.33 -12.96
C SER A 128 -8.30 -9.38 -13.59
N ALA A 129 -8.34 -9.49 -14.92
CA ALA A 129 -9.54 -9.86 -15.66
C ALA A 129 -9.27 -11.12 -16.48
N ARG A 130 -9.86 -12.25 -16.09
CA ARG A 130 -9.67 -13.53 -16.78
C ARG A 130 -10.64 -13.64 -17.96
N VAL A 131 -10.11 -13.88 -19.15
CA VAL A 131 -10.89 -14.07 -20.38
C VAL A 131 -11.11 -15.56 -20.60
N THR A 132 -12.37 -15.93 -20.81
CA THR A 132 -12.80 -17.31 -21.10
C THR A 132 -13.79 -17.30 -22.25
N GLU A 133 -14.20 -18.48 -22.73
CA GLU A 133 -15.31 -18.58 -23.70
C GLU A 133 -16.63 -18.02 -23.15
N LEU A 134 -16.84 -18.12 -21.83
CA LEU A 134 -18.03 -17.57 -21.16
C LEU A 134 -17.90 -16.06 -20.91
N GLU A 135 -16.67 -15.57 -20.79
CA GLU A 135 -16.35 -14.17 -20.50
C GLU A 135 -15.41 -13.60 -21.57
N PRO A 136 -15.90 -13.39 -22.81
CA PRO A 136 -15.06 -12.92 -23.91
C PRO A 136 -14.57 -11.48 -23.72
N LYS A 137 -15.07 -10.77 -22.71
CA LYS A 137 -14.65 -9.42 -22.28
C LYS A 137 -13.87 -9.40 -20.97
N GLY A 138 -13.57 -10.57 -20.41
CA GLY A 138 -13.02 -10.69 -19.06
C GLY A 138 -14.11 -10.89 -18.00
N ASP A 139 -13.74 -11.53 -16.90
CA ASP A 139 -14.61 -11.92 -15.79
C ASP A 139 -14.87 -10.81 -14.76
N GLN A 140 -14.48 -9.58 -15.08
CA GLN A 140 -14.62 -8.39 -14.23
C GLN A 140 -14.05 -8.60 -12.82
N GLY A 141 -12.82 -9.10 -12.72
CA GLY A 141 -12.23 -9.43 -11.42
C GLY A 141 -12.95 -10.56 -10.70
N GLY A 142 -13.47 -11.54 -11.44
CA GLY A 142 -14.27 -12.64 -10.86
C GLY A 142 -15.68 -12.26 -10.42
N ASN A 143 -16.18 -11.05 -10.73
CA ASN A 143 -17.57 -10.68 -10.45
C ASN A 143 -18.57 -11.54 -11.22
N THR A 144 -18.19 -12.07 -12.38
CA THR A 144 -19.04 -12.97 -13.19
C THR A 144 -18.84 -14.45 -12.82
N PHE A 145 -17.97 -14.76 -11.86
CA PHE A 145 -17.75 -16.11 -11.36
C PHE A 145 -18.69 -16.40 -10.18
N GLU A 146 -19.89 -16.87 -10.50
CA GLU A 146 -20.90 -17.25 -9.50
C GLU A 146 -20.43 -18.43 -8.64
N LEU A 147 -20.66 -18.34 -7.32
CA LEU A 147 -20.39 -19.40 -6.34
C LEU A 147 -21.68 -19.99 -5.74
N THR A 148 -22.83 -19.41 -6.05
CA THR A 148 -24.14 -19.91 -5.60
C THR A 148 -24.80 -20.77 -6.68
N PRO A 149 -25.54 -21.84 -6.33
CA PRO A 149 -26.35 -22.60 -7.28
C PRO A 149 -27.27 -21.70 -8.12
N LYS A 150 -27.47 -22.09 -9.39
CA LYS A 150 -28.21 -21.27 -10.39
C LYS A 150 -29.67 -21.00 -10.00
N ASP A 151 -30.26 -21.89 -9.24
CA ASP A 151 -31.64 -21.87 -8.77
C ASP A 151 -31.81 -21.16 -7.41
N ALA A 152 -30.72 -20.70 -6.79
CA ALA A 152 -30.81 -19.97 -5.55
C ALA A 152 -31.50 -18.60 -5.74
N PRO A 153 -32.20 -18.10 -4.70
CA PRO A 153 -32.75 -16.75 -4.70
C PRO A 153 -31.66 -15.69 -4.93
N ARG A 154 -31.98 -14.63 -5.66
CA ARG A 154 -31.03 -13.59 -6.09
C ARG A 154 -30.31 -12.92 -4.91
N GLU A 155 -31.00 -12.74 -3.80
CA GLU A 155 -30.46 -12.18 -2.56
C GLU A 155 -29.35 -13.03 -1.93
N ASN A 156 -29.24 -14.30 -2.32
CA ASN A 156 -28.22 -15.23 -1.85
C ASN A 156 -27.08 -15.45 -2.87
N HIS A 157 -27.12 -14.74 -4.01
CA HIS A 157 -26.08 -14.85 -5.03
C HIS A 157 -24.80 -14.20 -4.52
N VAL A 158 -23.73 -14.99 -4.50
CA VAL A 158 -22.38 -14.55 -4.17
C VAL A 158 -21.44 -14.95 -5.30
N ASN A 159 -20.52 -14.06 -5.64
CA ASN A 159 -19.51 -14.31 -6.65
C ASN A 159 -18.11 -14.39 -6.02
N LEU A 160 -17.12 -14.76 -6.84
CA LEU A 160 -15.74 -14.90 -6.41
C LEU A 160 -15.13 -13.59 -5.93
N HIS A 161 -15.44 -12.46 -6.59
CA HIS A 161 -14.95 -11.15 -6.18
C HIS A 161 -15.38 -10.81 -4.75
N TRP A 162 -16.69 -10.89 -4.48
CA TRP A 162 -17.24 -10.67 -3.15
C TRP A 162 -16.68 -11.64 -2.11
N PHE A 163 -16.45 -12.90 -2.48
CA PHE A 163 -15.80 -13.87 -1.60
C PHE A 163 -14.43 -13.38 -1.10
N TRP A 164 -13.63 -12.78 -1.99
CA TRP A 164 -12.31 -12.25 -1.66
C TRP A 164 -12.38 -10.91 -0.90
N ASP A 165 -13.27 -9.99 -1.28
CA ASP A 165 -13.44 -8.71 -0.56
C ASP A 165 -13.90 -8.91 0.89
N SER A 166 -14.74 -9.93 1.12
CA SER A 166 -15.30 -10.23 2.44
C SER A 166 -14.44 -11.19 3.28
N ILE A 167 -13.23 -11.54 2.82
CA ILE A 167 -12.44 -12.65 3.36
C ILE A 167 -12.15 -12.51 4.87
N VAL A 168 -11.88 -11.31 5.37
CA VAL A 168 -11.61 -11.08 6.80
C VAL A 168 -12.86 -11.30 7.65
N GLY A 169 -13.97 -10.64 7.32
CA GLY A 169 -15.23 -10.74 8.07
C GLY A 169 -15.79 -12.16 8.09
N ARG A 170 -15.55 -12.93 7.03
CA ARG A 170 -15.95 -14.34 6.94
C ARG A 170 -15.12 -15.28 7.81
N ASN A 171 -13.82 -15.01 7.95
CA ASN A 171 -12.91 -15.88 8.72
C ASN A 171 -12.76 -15.44 10.18
N VAL A 172 -13.00 -14.17 10.48
CA VAL A 172 -12.96 -13.62 11.84
C VAL A 172 -14.25 -12.84 12.10
N PRO A 173 -15.40 -13.49 12.30
CA PRO A 173 -16.68 -12.78 12.47
C PRO A 173 -16.63 -11.80 13.64
N ARG A 174 -17.23 -10.63 13.44
CA ARG A 174 -17.38 -9.61 14.48
C ARG A 174 -18.28 -10.16 15.60
N LYS A 175 -17.92 -9.88 16.85
CA LYS A 175 -18.68 -10.29 18.04
C LYS A 175 -19.17 -9.04 18.79
N ASN A 176 -20.32 -9.15 19.42
CA ASN A 176 -20.89 -8.14 20.34
C ASN A 176 -21.02 -6.73 19.74
N ASP A 177 -21.26 -6.62 18.43
CA ASP A 177 -21.33 -5.34 17.71
C ASP A 177 -20.12 -4.41 17.96
N ALA A 178 -18.96 -5.00 18.25
CA ALA A 178 -17.72 -4.27 18.52
C ALA A 178 -17.45 -3.28 17.39
N CYS A 179 -17.04 -2.06 17.72
CA CYS A 179 -16.72 -1.07 16.71
C CYS A 179 -15.38 -1.38 16.01
N ASP A 180 -15.09 -0.74 14.88
CA ASP A 180 -13.88 -1.01 14.08
C ASP A 180 -12.58 -0.83 14.88
N SER A 181 -12.54 0.16 15.77
CA SER A 181 -11.40 0.48 16.64
C SER A 181 -11.15 -0.56 17.73
N GLU A 182 -12.11 -1.44 18.00
CA GLU A 182 -11.92 -2.59 18.89
C GLU A 182 -11.64 -3.86 18.08
N TYR A 183 -12.32 -4.01 16.94
CA TYR A 183 -12.28 -5.22 16.13
C TYR A 183 -11.02 -5.35 15.27
N LEU A 184 -10.63 -4.28 14.55
CA LEU A 184 -9.54 -4.33 13.57
C LEU A 184 -8.14 -4.39 14.18
N PRO A 185 -7.81 -3.69 15.28
CA PRO A 185 -6.44 -3.70 15.81
C PRO A 185 -5.95 -5.09 16.24
N ALA A 186 -6.82 -5.93 16.81
CA ALA A 186 -6.48 -7.30 17.18
C ALA A 186 -6.14 -8.17 15.95
N ILE A 187 -6.90 -7.99 14.86
CA ILE A 187 -6.67 -8.69 13.59
C ILE A 187 -5.37 -8.21 12.95
N ALA A 188 -5.16 -6.89 12.89
CA ALA A 188 -3.94 -6.31 12.35
C ALA A 188 -2.70 -6.79 13.12
N LYS A 189 -2.77 -6.85 14.46
CA LYS A 189 -1.71 -7.41 15.30
C LYS A 189 -1.42 -8.88 14.95
N ALA A 190 -2.45 -9.73 14.91
CA ALA A 190 -2.26 -11.15 14.57
C ALA A 190 -1.67 -11.36 13.16
N ILE A 191 -2.10 -10.57 12.17
CA ILE A 191 -1.58 -10.62 10.80
C ILE A 191 -0.11 -10.18 10.77
N THR A 192 0.23 -9.07 11.45
CA THR A 192 1.62 -8.56 11.48
C THR A 192 2.57 -9.42 12.30
N GLU A 193 2.09 -10.15 13.31
CA GLU A 193 2.89 -11.19 13.99
C GLU A 193 3.19 -12.37 13.07
N LYS A 194 2.20 -12.81 12.26
CA LYS A 194 2.36 -13.90 11.28
C LYS A 194 3.28 -13.49 10.13
N TYR A 195 3.19 -12.25 9.67
CA TYR A 195 3.93 -11.70 8.55
C TYR A 195 4.74 -10.48 8.99
N PRO A 196 5.84 -10.66 9.74
CA PRO A 196 6.58 -9.54 10.33
C PRO A 196 7.27 -8.67 9.27
N PHE A 197 7.30 -7.36 9.52
CA PHE A 197 7.88 -6.34 8.64
C PHE A 197 9.25 -6.72 8.08
N ALA A 198 10.16 -7.20 8.94
CA ALA A 198 11.53 -7.58 8.55
C ALA A 198 11.58 -8.61 7.40
N LYS A 199 10.56 -9.48 7.27
CA LYS A 199 10.48 -10.47 6.18
C LYS A 199 9.88 -9.90 4.89
N MET A 200 9.21 -8.75 4.96
CA MET A 200 8.50 -8.11 3.84
C MET A 200 9.28 -6.95 3.22
N GLN A 201 10.37 -6.49 3.84
CA GLN A 201 11.13 -5.30 3.41
C GLN A 201 11.55 -5.34 1.94
N SER A 202 12.07 -6.46 1.45
CA SER A 202 12.52 -6.60 0.05
C SER A 202 11.38 -6.49 -0.97
N ARG A 203 10.14 -6.70 -0.54
CA ARG A 203 8.91 -6.61 -1.35
C ARG A 203 8.23 -5.25 -1.27
N LEU A 204 8.66 -4.34 -0.41
CA LEU A 204 7.97 -3.06 -0.23
C LEU A 204 7.89 -2.26 -1.53
N LYS A 205 9.01 -2.15 -2.27
CA LYS A 205 9.05 -1.46 -3.59
C LYS A 205 8.30 -0.12 -3.56
N LEU A 206 8.63 0.74 -2.59
CA LEU A 206 7.84 1.92 -2.26
C LEU A 206 7.68 2.85 -3.47
N GLY A 207 6.44 3.26 -3.74
CA GLY A 207 6.10 4.11 -4.88
C GLY A 207 6.13 3.42 -6.25
N LYS A 208 6.37 2.10 -6.32
CA LYS A 208 6.26 1.29 -7.56
C LYS A 208 4.91 0.61 -7.62
N PHE A 209 3.85 1.39 -7.78
CA PHE A 209 2.46 0.90 -7.75
C PHE A 209 2.15 -0.09 -8.87
N ASP A 210 2.86 -0.02 -9.98
CA ASP A 210 2.84 -1.00 -11.07
C ASP A 210 3.41 -2.35 -10.62
N GLU A 211 4.53 -2.38 -9.87
CA GLU A 211 5.06 -3.62 -9.29
C GLU A 211 4.11 -4.20 -8.22
N TRP A 212 3.42 -3.35 -7.46
CA TRP A 212 2.42 -3.80 -6.47
C TRP A 212 1.24 -4.48 -7.15
N GLN A 213 0.70 -3.85 -8.20
CA GLN A 213 -0.37 -4.40 -9.02
C GLN A 213 0.05 -5.72 -9.70
N GLN A 214 1.27 -5.79 -10.24
CA GLN A 214 1.79 -7.00 -10.88
C GLN A 214 1.89 -8.18 -9.89
N GLU A 215 2.20 -7.91 -8.62
CA GLU A 215 2.21 -8.92 -7.57
C GLU A 215 0.82 -9.50 -7.34
N GLY A 216 -0.20 -8.64 -7.22
CA GLY A 216 -1.61 -9.03 -7.14
C GLY A 216 -2.03 -9.88 -8.35
N PHE A 217 -1.67 -9.43 -9.56
CA PHE A 217 -2.02 -10.12 -10.80
C PHE A 217 -1.39 -11.52 -10.86
N LYS A 218 -0.12 -11.63 -10.46
CA LYS A 218 0.59 -12.91 -10.40
C LYS A 218 -0.10 -13.88 -9.44
N ILE A 219 -0.57 -13.40 -8.30
CA ILE A 219 -1.33 -14.21 -7.34
C ILE A 219 -2.64 -14.67 -8.00
N ALA A 220 -3.42 -13.75 -8.57
CA ALA A 220 -4.70 -14.07 -9.21
C ALA A 220 -4.55 -15.13 -10.32
N SER A 221 -3.65 -14.89 -11.27
CA SER A 221 -3.46 -15.75 -12.43
C SER A 221 -2.86 -17.12 -12.14
N THR A 222 -2.21 -17.31 -10.98
CA THR A 222 -1.54 -18.58 -10.65
C THR A 222 -2.17 -19.35 -9.48
N LYS A 223 -2.96 -18.68 -8.62
CA LYS A 223 -3.48 -19.29 -7.38
C LYS A 223 -5.00 -19.24 -7.24
N LEU A 224 -5.68 -18.28 -7.86
CA LEU A 224 -7.11 -18.04 -7.59
C LEU A 224 -8.06 -18.89 -8.43
N PHE A 225 -7.57 -19.50 -9.50
CA PHE A 225 -8.39 -20.30 -10.41
C PHE A 225 -7.86 -21.75 -10.54
N PRO A 226 -7.70 -22.49 -9.43
CA PRO A 226 -7.34 -23.90 -9.51
C PRO A 226 -8.47 -24.71 -10.15
N SER A 227 -8.16 -25.89 -10.70
CA SER A 227 -9.16 -26.78 -11.31
C SER A 227 -10.23 -27.27 -10.32
N SER A 228 -9.97 -27.19 -9.01
CA SER A 228 -10.94 -27.49 -7.96
C SER A 228 -12.00 -26.40 -7.77
N LEU A 229 -11.77 -25.17 -8.24
CA LEU A 229 -12.73 -24.08 -8.17
C LEU A 229 -13.79 -24.22 -9.27
N LYS A 230 -15.05 -24.37 -8.88
CA LYS A 230 -16.17 -24.60 -9.80
C LYS A 230 -17.19 -23.47 -9.71
N ARG A 231 -17.85 -23.18 -10.82
CA ARG A 231 -18.96 -22.21 -10.86
C ARG A 231 -20.21 -22.80 -10.21
N ASN A 232 -20.99 -21.94 -9.61
CA ASN A 232 -22.25 -22.22 -8.93
C ASN A 232 -22.11 -23.16 -7.73
N GLU A 233 -20.91 -23.25 -7.15
CA GLU A 233 -20.62 -24.03 -5.95
C GLU A 233 -19.67 -23.21 -5.05
N MET A 234 -19.92 -23.28 -3.74
CA MET A 234 -19.02 -22.67 -2.77
C MET A 234 -17.64 -23.34 -2.81
N PRO A 235 -16.53 -22.60 -2.70
CA PRO A 235 -15.21 -23.20 -2.74
C PRO A 235 -14.99 -24.23 -1.63
N SER A 236 -14.08 -25.18 -1.85
CA SER A 236 -13.69 -26.17 -0.85
C SER A 236 -13.05 -25.51 0.38
N ASP A 237 -12.99 -26.22 1.49
CA ASP A 237 -12.35 -25.70 2.71
C ASP A 237 -10.85 -25.47 2.52
N ASP A 238 -10.19 -26.28 1.70
CA ASP A 238 -8.79 -26.07 1.31
C ASP A 238 -8.62 -24.75 0.54
N TYR A 239 -9.53 -24.44 -0.38
CA TYR A 239 -9.50 -23.17 -1.10
C TYR A 239 -9.72 -22.00 -0.14
N LYS A 240 -10.71 -22.10 0.77
CA LYS A 240 -10.99 -21.05 1.76
C LYS A 240 -9.78 -20.78 2.65
N LYS A 241 -9.10 -21.82 3.12
CA LYS A 241 -7.89 -21.71 3.94
C LYS A 241 -6.76 -21.02 3.17
N GLN A 242 -6.47 -21.46 1.95
CA GLN A 242 -5.43 -20.86 1.12
C GLN A 242 -5.74 -19.40 0.77
N ALA A 243 -7.00 -19.09 0.45
CA ALA A 243 -7.44 -17.74 0.16
C ALA A 243 -7.23 -16.81 1.36
N PHE A 244 -7.58 -17.26 2.57
CA PHE A 244 -7.35 -16.47 3.77
C PHE A 244 -5.86 -16.29 4.09
N GLU A 245 -5.02 -17.33 3.91
CA GLU A 245 -3.57 -17.21 4.10
C GLU A 245 -2.93 -16.18 3.14
N ILE A 246 -3.34 -16.20 1.87
CA ILE A 246 -2.92 -15.23 0.84
C ILE A 246 -3.40 -13.83 1.21
N ALA A 247 -4.67 -13.68 1.59
CA ALA A 247 -5.24 -12.39 1.94
C ALA A 247 -4.53 -11.76 3.16
N GLN A 248 -4.23 -12.55 4.19
CA GLN A 248 -3.48 -12.04 5.35
C GLN A 248 -2.09 -11.54 4.94
N GLU A 249 -1.38 -12.25 4.06
CA GLU A 249 -0.07 -11.82 3.57
C GLU A 249 -0.17 -10.49 2.79
N GLN A 250 -1.16 -10.37 1.90
CA GLN A 250 -1.38 -9.16 1.12
C GLN A 250 -1.84 -7.98 1.98
N ILE A 251 -2.69 -8.20 2.99
CA ILE A 251 -3.11 -7.17 3.96
C ILE A 251 -1.89 -6.65 4.75
N ALA A 252 -1.00 -7.55 5.22
CA ALA A 252 0.22 -7.15 5.88
C ALA A 252 1.11 -6.29 4.96
N LEU A 253 1.31 -6.75 3.73
CA LEU A 253 2.16 -6.06 2.76
C LEU A 253 1.59 -4.68 2.37
N ALA A 254 0.27 -4.59 2.15
CA ALA A 254 -0.43 -3.34 1.90
C ALA A 254 -0.25 -2.35 3.07
N GLY A 255 -0.46 -2.82 4.29
CA GLY A 255 -0.27 -2.03 5.51
C GLY A 255 1.15 -1.50 5.67
N TYR A 256 2.17 -2.34 5.42
CA TYR A 256 3.57 -1.91 5.49
C TYR A 256 3.95 -0.96 4.37
N ARG A 257 3.53 -1.22 3.13
CA ARG A 257 3.75 -0.35 1.98
C ARG A 257 3.16 1.03 2.20
N MET A 258 1.88 1.09 2.61
CA MET A 258 1.20 2.35 2.92
C MET A 258 1.84 3.05 4.13
N GLY A 259 2.09 2.34 5.22
CA GLY A 259 2.70 2.92 6.42
C GLY A 259 4.05 3.57 6.13
N GLU A 260 4.95 2.86 5.44
CA GLU A 260 6.27 3.39 5.07
C GLU A 260 6.17 4.53 4.04
N MET A 261 5.26 4.45 3.08
CA MET A 261 5.04 5.52 2.12
C MET A 261 4.53 6.80 2.80
N LEU A 262 3.56 6.69 3.71
CA LEU A 262 3.04 7.83 4.47
C LEU A 262 4.10 8.42 5.40
N ASN A 263 4.93 7.58 6.01
CA ASN A 263 6.11 8.04 6.76
C ASN A 263 7.04 8.86 5.86
N GLN A 264 7.33 8.42 4.63
CA GLN A 264 8.16 9.19 3.69
C GLN A 264 7.52 10.51 3.23
N ILE A 265 6.19 10.57 3.14
CA ILE A 265 5.47 11.77 2.71
C ILE A 265 5.41 12.79 3.85
N PHE A 266 5.03 12.37 5.06
CA PHE A 266 4.65 13.27 6.15
C PHE A 266 5.72 13.46 7.22
N ASN A 267 6.68 12.54 7.37
CA ASN A 267 7.84 12.78 8.26
C ASN A 267 8.89 13.72 7.61
N ASN A 268 8.48 14.47 6.57
CA ASN A 268 9.21 15.61 6.04
C ASN A 268 8.89 16.93 6.79
N GLN A 269 8.06 16.90 7.84
CA GLN A 269 8.21 17.88 8.92
C GLN A 269 9.47 17.51 9.70
N GLU A 270 10.36 18.47 9.96
CA GLU A 270 11.55 18.23 10.80
C GLU A 270 11.11 17.51 12.08
N LEU A 271 11.37 16.20 12.16
CA LEU A 271 11.11 15.43 13.37
C LEU A 271 11.86 16.17 14.49
N THR A 272 11.17 16.56 15.56
CA THR A 272 11.89 17.23 16.64
C THR A 272 12.79 16.21 17.34
N ARG A 273 13.85 16.68 18.00
CA ARG A 273 14.69 15.80 18.82
C ARG A 273 13.84 15.09 19.89
N GLU A 274 12.83 15.77 20.42
CA GLU A 274 11.91 15.20 21.42
C GLU A 274 11.05 14.05 20.86
N ASP A 275 10.51 14.20 19.65
CA ASP A 275 9.73 13.14 18.99
C ASP A 275 10.61 11.93 18.62
N PHE A 276 11.86 12.20 18.24
CA PHE A 276 12.85 11.16 18.03
C PHE A 276 13.11 10.37 19.31
N ASP A 277 13.42 11.07 20.40
CA ASP A 277 13.80 10.44 21.67
C ASP A 277 12.65 9.58 22.22
N LYS A 278 11.38 10.01 22.06
CA LYS A 278 10.18 9.20 22.41
C LYS A 278 10.08 7.88 21.64
N ASN A 279 10.61 7.83 20.43
CA ASN A 279 10.50 6.68 19.52
C ASN A 279 11.85 6.01 19.23
N LYS A 280 12.92 6.36 19.96
CA LYS A 280 14.30 5.97 19.68
C LYS A 280 14.47 4.46 19.48
N ASN A 281 13.90 3.65 20.36
CA ASN A 281 14.02 2.19 20.30
C ASN A 281 13.47 1.61 18.99
N LYS A 282 12.34 2.16 18.51
CA LYS A 282 11.74 1.75 17.23
C LYS A 282 12.69 2.04 16.06
N TYR A 283 13.35 3.20 16.06
CA TYR A 283 14.30 3.57 15.01
C TYR A 283 15.56 2.70 15.04
N GLU A 284 16.07 2.37 16.23
CA GLU A 284 17.22 1.46 16.37
C GLU A 284 16.90 0.02 15.95
N GLU A 285 15.70 -0.46 16.25
CA GLU A 285 15.20 -1.73 15.74
C GLU A 285 15.06 -1.72 14.21
N GLN A 286 14.55 -0.63 13.63
CA GLN A 286 14.49 -0.44 12.19
C GLN A 286 15.87 -0.46 11.54
N ALA A 287 16.84 0.27 12.11
CA ALA A 287 18.22 0.30 11.61
C ALA A 287 18.83 -1.10 11.60
N LYS A 288 18.72 -1.84 12.70
CA LYS A 288 19.18 -3.23 12.81
C LYS A 288 18.50 -4.13 11.78
N ALA A 289 17.19 -3.97 11.58
CA ALA A 289 16.42 -4.78 10.64
C ALA A 289 16.89 -4.59 9.18
N ILE A 290 17.31 -3.39 8.80
CA ILE A 290 17.79 -3.09 7.44
C ILE A 290 19.32 -3.25 7.27
N GLY A 291 20.02 -3.73 8.30
CA GLY A 291 21.47 -3.96 8.26
C GLY A 291 22.31 -2.68 8.39
N ASP A 292 21.69 -1.58 8.80
CA ASP A 292 22.38 -0.34 9.15
C ASP A 292 22.97 -0.45 10.56
N LYS A 293 24.13 0.16 10.76
CA LYS A 293 24.82 0.19 12.05
C LYS A 293 24.70 1.55 12.69
N ILE A 294 24.34 1.57 13.96
CA ILE A 294 24.34 2.77 14.80
C ILE A 294 25.35 2.53 15.92
N GLY A 295 26.23 3.50 16.15
CA GLY A 295 27.21 3.51 17.23
C GLY A 295 26.56 3.64 18.61
N GLN A 296 27.39 3.69 19.65
CA GLN A 296 26.91 3.77 21.03
C GLN A 296 26.61 5.20 21.50
N ASP A 297 27.02 6.21 20.73
CA ASP A 297 26.74 7.61 21.05
C ASP A 297 25.24 7.88 20.87
N GLU A 298 24.61 8.52 21.87
CA GLU A 298 23.20 8.89 21.83
C GLU A 298 22.84 9.81 20.65
N TYR A 299 23.84 10.50 20.09
CA TYR A 299 23.69 11.36 18.93
C TYR A 299 23.76 10.59 17.59
N ASP A 300 24.34 9.38 17.58
CA ASP A 300 24.47 8.58 16.35
C ASP A 300 23.11 8.09 15.85
N SER A 301 22.22 7.65 16.74
CA SER A 301 20.86 7.24 16.37
C SER A 301 20.09 8.40 15.71
N TRP A 302 20.30 9.62 16.22
CA TRP A 302 19.66 10.82 15.70
C TRP A 302 20.20 11.21 14.32
N LEU A 303 21.52 11.18 14.14
CA LEU A 303 22.17 11.45 12.87
C LEU A 303 21.82 10.39 11.81
N TRP A 304 21.75 9.12 12.21
CA TRP A 304 21.32 8.03 11.35
C TRP A 304 19.91 8.30 10.82
N TYR A 305 18.98 8.63 11.72
CA TYR A 305 17.59 8.92 11.35
C TYR A 305 17.50 10.11 10.38
N LYS A 306 18.10 11.26 10.73
CA LYS A 306 18.09 12.47 9.88
C LYS A 306 18.65 12.18 8.49
N THR A 307 19.77 11.47 8.43
CA THR A 307 20.43 11.13 7.17
C THR A 307 19.56 10.22 6.31
N ARG A 308 18.99 9.16 6.90
CA ARG A 308 18.08 8.23 6.20
C ARG A 308 16.84 8.95 5.68
N ALA A 309 16.22 9.79 6.51
CA ALA A 309 15.05 10.57 6.14
C ALA A 309 15.34 11.50 4.95
N ALA A 310 16.42 12.27 5.00
CA ALA A 310 16.80 13.20 3.94
C ALA A 310 17.16 12.50 2.62
N LEU A 311 17.83 11.34 2.69
CA LEU A 311 18.12 10.54 1.50
C LEU A 311 16.84 9.94 0.89
N ALA A 312 15.94 9.43 1.73
CA ALA A 312 14.68 8.82 1.28
C ALA A 312 13.70 9.84 0.68
N SER A 313 13.69 11.08 1.17
CA SER A 313 12.82 12.15 0.65
C SER A 313 13.35 12.79 -0.65
N THR A 314 14.56 12.43 -1.08
CA THR A 314 15.15 12.94 -2.32
C THR A 314 14.69 12.11 -3.52
N ASN A 315 13.86 12.72 -4.38
CA ASN A 315 13.28 12.07 -5.57
C ASN A 315 14.32 11.35 -6.45
N ASP A 316 15.46 11.98 -6.67
CA ASP A 316 16.53 11.44 -7.51
C ASP A 316 17.18 10.17 -6.94
N LEU A 317 16.98 9.86 -5.66
CA LEU A 317 17.61 8.73 -4.97
C LEU A 317 16.63 7.57 -4.68
N ARG A 318 15.36 7.67 -5.08
CA ARG A 318 14.34 6.65 -4.74
C ARG A 318 14.63 5.24 -5.25
N ASP A 319 15.32 5.12 -6.39
CA ASP A 319 15.69 3.83 -7.00
C ASP A 319 17.01 3.26 -6.46
N SER A 320 17.64 3.92 -5.48
CA SER A 320 18.93 3.51 -4.93
C SER A 320 18.79 2.50 -3.78
N THR A 321 19.84 1.71 -3.54
CA THR A 321 19.89 0.72 -2.44
C THR A 321 20.72 1.23 -1.26
N ILE A 322 20.64 2.53 -0.99
CA ILE A 322 21.52 3.19 -0.03
C ILE A 322 21.23 2.73 1.41
N ASN A 323 22.27 2.22 2.07
CA ASN A 323 22.34 1.95 3.49
C ASN A 323 23.20 3.02 4.18
N VAL A 324 22.87 3.32 5.44
CA VAL A 324 23.56 4.35 6.23
C VAL A 324 24.02 3.75 7.54
N ASP A 325 25.33 3.73 7.78
CA ASP A 325 25.87 3.47 9.11
C ASP A 325 26.27 4.80 9.74
N VAL A 326 26.10 4.96 11.06
CA VAL A 326 26.59 6.13 11.80
C VAL A 326 27.31 5.68 13.05
N GLU A 327 28.54 6.15 13.23
CA GLU A 327 29.34 5.87 14.42
C GLU A 327 30.21 7.09 14.75
N ASN A 328 30.17 7.55 16.00
CA ASN A 328 30.92 8.71 16.49
C ASN A 328 30.70 9.98 15.63
N SER A 329 29.45 10.20 15.21
CA SER A 329 29.00 11.25 14.28
C SER A 329 29.62 11.19 12.87
N VAL A 330 30.20 10.04 12.49
CA VAL A 330 30.67 9.75 11.13
C VAL A 330 29.64 8.94 10.40
N VAL A 331 29.10 9.50 9.33
CA VAL A 331 28.10 8.85 8.47
C VAL A 331 28.81 8.07 7.38
N THR A 332 28.61 6.76 7.30
CA THR A 332 29.06 5.92 6.19
C THR A 332 27.88 5.58 5.29
N ILE A 333 27.94 6.03 4.04
CA ILE A 333 26.91 5.72 3.03
C ILE A 333 27.43 4.61 2.14
N LYS A 334 26.68 3.51 2.04
CA LYS A 334 27.05 2.30 1.27
C LYS A 334 25.86 1.80 0.44
N GLY A 335 26.11 0.93 -0.54
CA GLY A 335 25.07 0.42 -1.45
C GLY A 335 25.30 0.85 -2.90
N THR A 336 24.22 0.89 -3.70
CA THR A 336 24.31 1.21 -5.13
C THR A 336 23.42 2.39 -5.55
N VAL A 337 23.91 3.15 -6.53
CA VAL A 337 23.20 4.23 -7.24
C VAL A 337 23.39 4.05 -8.74
N THR A 338 22.49 4.60 -9.55
CA THR A 338 22.49 4.37 -11.01
C THR A 338 23.37 5.37 -11.77
N THR A 339 23.61 6.55 -11.21
CA THR A 339 24.43 7.59 -11.86
C THR A 339 25.43 8.24 -10.91
N LYS A 340 26.46 8.87 -11.49
CA LYS A 340 27.42 9.68 -10.73
C LYS A 340 26.73 10.88 -10.04
N ALA A 341 25.76 11.50 -10.69
CA ALA A 341 24.99 12.61 -10.14
C ALA A 341 24.22 12.19 -8.87
N GLN A 342 23.57 11.02 -8.88
CA GLN A 342 22.92 10.46 -7.68
C GLN A 342 23.93 10.22 -6.55
N LYS A 343 25.11 9.69 -6.87
CA LYS A 343 26.18 9.47 -5.89
C LYS A 343 26.58 10.79 -5.22
N GLU A 344 26.89 11.81 -6.01
CA GLU A 344 27.30 13.13 -5.53
C GLU A 344 26.19 13.77 -4.69
N LYS A 345 24.94 13.65 -5.13
CA LYS A 345 23.77 14.16 -4.41
C LYS A 345 23.58 13.52 -3.05
N ALA A 346 23.71 12.19 -2.94
CA ALA A 346 23.59 11.47 -1.68
C ALA A 346 24.66 11.93 -0.66
N ILE A 347 25.90 12.09 -1.12
CA ILE A 347 27.00 12.59 -0.29
C ILE A 347 26.74 14.03 0.15
N GLU A 348 26.28 14.90 -0.75
CA GLU A 348 25.96 16.30 -0.44
C GLU A 348 24.87 16.39 0.64
N ILE A 349 23.81 15.60 0.52
CA ILE A 349 22.71 15.56 1.49
C ILE A 349 23.21 15.15 2.88
N ALA A 350 23.97 14.06 2.97
CA ALA A 350 24.51 13.60 4.25
C ALA A 350 25.46 14.62 4.90
N LYS A 351 26.26 15.34 4.09
CA LYS A 351 27.16 16.40 4.57
C LYS A 351 26.40 17.61 5.11
N LYS A 352 25.19 17.87 4.62
CA LYS A 352 24.34 19.00 5.05
C LYS A 352 23.59 18.71 6.35
N ILE A 353 23.59 17.47 6.85
CA ILE A 353 22.96 17.14 8.11
C ILE A 353 23.77 17.75 9.26
N ASP A 354 23.14 18.63 10.02
CA ASP A 354 23.77 19.27 11.18
C ASP A 354 24.25 18.24 12.21
N GLY A 355 25.45 18.43 12.73
CA GLY A 355 26.13 17.51 13.65
C GLY A 355 26.90 16.35 12.99
N VAL A 356 26.82 16.16 11.66
CA VAL A 356 27.70 15.20 10.96
C VAL A 356 29.12 15.74 10.91
N LYS A 357 30.07 15.00 11.48
CA LYS A 357 31.51 15.37 11.46
C LYS A 357 32.18 15.01 10.15
N GLN A 358 31.81 13.87 9.59
CA GLN A 358 32.40 13.34 8.37
C GLN A 358 31.42 12.42 7.64
N VAL A 359 31.49 12.41 6.31
CA VAL A 359 30.80 11.43 5.47
C VAL A 359 31.82 10.53 4.77
N LYS A 360 31.71 9.22 5.01
CA LYS A 360 32.48 8.17 4.33
C LYS A 360 31.64 7.58 3.20
N ASP A 361 32.11 7.76 1.99
CA ASP A 361 31.46 7.25 0.77
C ASP A 361 31.96 5.85 0.42
N LEU A 362 31.05 4.88 0.41
CA LEU A 362 31.25 3.51 -0.08
C LEU A 362 30.21 3.14 -1.14
N LEU A 363 29.57 4.13 -1.78
CA LEU A 363 28.58 3.92 -2.83
C LEU A 363 29.22 3.43 -4.12
N LYS A 364 28.60 2.43 -4.74
CA LYS A 364 28.98 1.91 -6.06
C LYS A 364 28.00 2.41 -7.11
N ILE A 365 28.51 2.82 -8.27
CA ILE A 365 27.67 3.16 -9.42
C ILE A 365 27.38 1.87 -10.17
N GLN A 366 26.11 1.49 -10.23
CA GLN A 366 25.64 0.35 -10.99
C GLN A 366 24.54 0.85 -11.93
N PRO A 367 24.86 1.13 -13.21
CA PRO A 367 23.87 1.53 -14.20
C PRO A 367 22.78 0.47 -14.32
N ASN A 368 21.51 0.90 -14.39
CA ASN A 368 20.41 -0.01 -14.71
C ASN A 368 20.57 -0.47 -16.17
N ASN A 369 21.03 -1.71 -16.39
CA ASN A 369 21.07 -2.36 -17.70
C ASN A 369 19.67 -2.84 -18.14
N SER A 370 18.66 -1.98 -18.03
CA SER A 370 17.28 -2.25 -18.49
C SER A 370 16.94 -1.46 -19.74
N LEU A 371 17.88 -1.38 -20.70
CA LEU A 371 17.64 -0.99 -22.09
C LEU A 371 18.73 -1.60 -22.98
N ASN A 372 18.75 -2.93 -23.20
CA ASN A 372 19.49 -3.53 -24.32
C ASN A 372 19.15 -4.99 -24.66
N ASP A 373 17.90 -5.43 -24.49
CA ASP A 373 17.40 -6.64 -25.18
C ASP A 373 16.13 -6.31 -25.99
N LYS A 374 16.34 -5.52 -27.04
CA LYS A 374 15.55 -5.57 -28.26
C LYS A 374 16.52 -5.55 -29.45
N LYS A 375 16.80 -6.72 -29.99
CA LYS A 375 17.06 -6.90 -31.42
C LYS A 375 16.42 -8.19 -31.88
#